data_AF-A0A1W5Y0R3-F1
#
_entry.id   AF-A0A1W5Y0R3-F1
#
_cell.length_a   1.000
_cell.length_b   1.000
_cell.length_c   1.000
_cell.angle_alpha   90.00
_cell.angle_beta   90.00
_cell.angle_gamma   90.00
#
_symmetry.space_group_name_H-M   'P 1'
#
loop_
_entity.id
_entity.type
_entity.pdbx_description
1 polymer ?
#
loop_
_entity_poly.entity_id
_entity_poly.type
_entity_poly.pdbx_seq_one_letter_code
_entity_poly.pdbx_strand_id
1 'polypeptide(L)'
;MKSESSRPARHIDTGRWLAQFADRILVVCPRCGGRAVVVPRPDLEAPRFFSELMFMPRRLVCAACGATHEWNAEVQGAALVGAAMGGTEDPFFRQPLWLQTRCVGRILWAYNEKHVDELGAYARAVLREHLASPTTAMFPRLPVWMKRADNRPEVLAGLERLRALAARSAPSDRSDAAHRRDDRPRLRGSTFFRGGPYQGRL
;
A
#
# COMPACT_ATOMS: atom_id res chain seq x y z
N MET A 1 -40.12 10.91 -22.93
CA MET A 1 -39.05 9.99 -22.46
C MET A 1 -38.27 10.74 -21.38
N LYS A 2 -38.50 10.44 -20.10
CA LYS A 2 -37.81 11.09 -18.99
C LYS A 2 -36.40 10.50 -18.92
N SER A 3 -35.39 11.37 -19.01
CA SER A 3 -33.99 11.02 -18.87
C SER A 3 -33.75 10.41 -17.50
N GLU A 4 -33.19 9.21 -17.51
CA GLU A 4 -32.75 8.51 -16.33
C GLU A 4 -31.58 9.29 -15.74
N SER A 5 -31.86 10.01 -14.64
CA SER A 5 -30.88 10.78 -13.90
C SER A 5 -29.78 9.83 -13.41
N SER A 6 -28.68 9.76 -14.16
CA SER A 6 -27.43 9.13 -13.73
C SER A 6 -27.00 9.81 -12.44
N ARG A 7 -27.25 9.16 -11.30
CA ARG A 7 -26.78 9.65 -10.00
C ARG A 7 -25.26 9.79 -10.12
N PRO A 8 -24.68 10.95 -9.76
CA PRO A 8 -23.23 11.13 -9.86
C PRO A 8 -22.54 10.05 -9.02
N ALA A 9 -21.48 9.44 -9.56
CA ALA A 9 -20.76 8.38 -8.87
C ALA A 9 -20.34 8.86 -7.47
N ARG A 10 -20.82 8.18 -6.42
CA ARG A 10 -20.55 8.50 -5.02
C ARG A 10 -19.55 7.52 -4.45
N HIS A 11 -18.59 8.01 -3.68
CA HIS A 11 -17.68 7.19 -2.90
C HIS A 11 -17.86 7.50 -1.42
N ILE A 12 -18.11 6.45 -0.64
CA ILE A 12 -18.20 6.51 0.81
C ILE A 12 -16.87 6.03 1.38
N ASP A 13 -16.14 6.93 2.04
CA ASP A 13 -14.92 6.58 2.76
C ASP A 13 -15.26 5.76 4.01
N THR A 14 -15.05 4.45 3.91
CA THR A 14 -15.26 3.49 5.00
C THR A 14 -14.12 3.51 6.03
N GLY A 15 -13.12 4.38 5.85
CA GLY A 15 -12.03 4.55 6.81
C GLY A 15 -10.93 3.52 6.72
N ARG A 16 -10.75 2.91 5.54
CA ARG A 16 -9.70 1.92 5.32
C ARG A 16 -8.33 2.54 5.54
N TRP A 17 -7.53 1.88 6.36
CA TRP A 17 -6.15 2.27 6.59
C TRP A 17 -5.29 1.74 5.45
N LEU A 18 -4.23 2.46 5.10
CA LEU A 18 -3.28 2.01 4.08
C LEU A 18 -2.69 0.61 4.41
N ALA A 19 -2.53 0.30 5.71
CA ALA A 19 -2.06 -1.00 6.18
C ALA A 19 -2.94 -2.18 5.72
N GLN A 20 -4.24 -1.98 5.45
CA GLN A 20 -5.13 -3.03 4.96
C GLN A 20 -4.75 -3.54 3.56
N PHE A 21 -3.97 -2.77 2.80
CA PHE A 21 -3.45 -3.18 1.50
C PHE A 21 -2.04 -3.79 1.59
N ALA A 22 -1.50 -3.94 2.81
CA ALA A 22 -0.18 -4.50 3.03
C ALA A 22 -0.19 -6.02 3.23
N ASP A 23 -1.31 -6.72 3.03
CA ASP A 23 -1.40 -8.19 3.00
C ASP A 23 -0.61 -8.80 1.83
N ARG A 24 -0.45 -8.02 0.76
CA ARG A 24 0.36 -8.38 -0.41
C ARG A 24 0.91 -7.10 -1.02
N ILE A 25 2.24 -6.99 -1.16
CA ILE A 25 2.88 -5.83 -1.78
C ILE A 25 3.70 -6.29 -2.97
N LEU A 26 3.46 -5.69 -4.13
CA LEU A 26 4.22 -5.94 -5.35
C LEU A 26 5.46 -5.04 -5.36
N VAL A 27 6.64 -5.64 -5.44
CA VAL A 27 7.92 -4.93 -5.36
C VAL A 27 8.83 -5.33 -6.52
N VAL A 28 9.84 -4.50 -6.78
CA VAL A 28 10.95 -4.86 -7.66
C VAL A 28 11.86 -5.84 -6.93
N CYS A 29 12.15 -6.98 -7.55
CA CYS A 29 13.09 -7.96 -7.02
C CYS A 29 14.51 -7.36 -7.00
N PRO A 30 15.22 -7.38 -5.86
CA PRO A 30 16.58 -6.87 -5.77
C PRO A 30 17.60 -7.69 -6.59
N ARG A 31 17.28 -8.95 -6.93
CA ARG A 31 18.19 -9.85 -7.65
C ARG A 31 18.06 -9.72 -9.16
N CYS A 32 16.85 -9.82 -9.72
CA CYS A 32 16.65 -9.85 -11.17
C CYS A 32 15.96 -8.60 -11.73
N GLY A 33 15.45 -7.70 -10.89
CA GLY A 33 14.71 -6.52 -11.33
C GLY A 33 13.29 -6.77 -11.82
N GLY A 34 12.83 -8.03 -11.88
CA GLY A 34 11.44 -8.41 -12.18
C GLY A 34 10.52 -8.25 -10.98
N ARG A 35 9.25 -8.62 -11.11
CA ARG A 35 8.27 -8.51 -10.02
C ARG A 35 8.50 -9.58 -8.95
N ALA A 36 8.59 -9.13 -7.71
CA ALA A 36 8.51 -9.96 -6.51
C ALA A 36 7.27 -9.57 -5.69
N VAL A 37 6.94 -10.41 -4.70
CA VAL A 37 5.85 -10.18 -3.76
C VAL A 37 6.38 -10.18 -2.35
N VAL A 38 5.88 -9.27 -1.52
CA VAL A 38 6.06 -9.25 -0.07
C VAL A 38 4.73 -9.60 0.58
N VAL A 39 4.72 -10.67 1.37
CA VAL A 39 3.51 -11.21 2.03
C VAL A 39 3.81 -11.52 3.50
N PRO A 40 2.81 -11.52 4.40
CA PRO A 40 2.96 -12.15 5.71
C PRO A 40 3.42 -13.60 5.54
N ARG A 41 4.23 -14.07 6.48
CA ARG A 41 4.63 -15.48 6.55
C ARG A 41 3.37 -16.37 6.63
N PRO A 42 3.20 -17.38 5.75
CA PRO A 42 1.99 -18.19 5.69
C PRO A 42 1.85 -19.18 6.86
N ASP A 43 2.95 -19.44 7.58
CA ASP A 43 2.99 -20.29 8.78
C ASP A 43 2.46 -19.58 10.04
N LEU A 44 2.09 -18.30 9.95
CA LEU A 44 1.54 -17.54 11.06
C LEU A 44 0.02 -17.45 10.96
N GLU A 45 -0.63 -17.33 12.13
CA GLU A 45 -2.06 -17.02 12.19
C GLU A 45 -2.37 -15.73 11.42
N ALA A 46 -3.56 -15.70 10.80
CA ALA A 46 -4.05 -14.48 10.18
C ALA A 46 -4.17 -13.34 11.21
N PRO A 47 -3.83 -12.10 10.84
CA PRO A 47 -3.93 -10.97 11.76
C PRO A 47 -5.39 -10.79 12.22
N ARG A 48 -5.60 -10.60 13.52
CA ARG A 48 -6.94 -10.31 14.06
C ARG A 48 -7.34 -8.87 13.77
N PHE A 49 -6.36 -7.97 13.79
CA PHE A 49 -6.52 -6.56 13.46
C PHE A 49 -5.59 -6.14 12.33
N PHE A 50 -6.05 -5.25 11.45
CA PHE A 50 -5.22 -4.73 10.36
C PHE A 50 -3.96 -4.00 10.85
N SER A 51 -3.93 -3.54 12.09
CA SER A 51 -2.75 -2.91 12.70
C SER A 51 -1.59 -3.89 12.88
N GLU A 52 -1.89 -5.18 13.08
CA GLU A 52 -0.88 -6.23 13.24
C GLU A 52 -0.04 -6.43 11.98
N LEU A 53 -0.60 -6.13 10.79
CA LEU A 53 0.12 -6.21 9.51
C LEU A 53 1.41 -5.37 9.50
N MET A 54 1.52 -4.34 10.35
CA MET A 54 2.73 -3.51 10.46
C MET A 54 3.88 -4.22 11.20
N PHE A 55 3.58 -5.26 11.99
CA PHE A 55 4.53 -5.95 12.87
C PHE A 55 4.76 -7.41 12.48
N MET A 56 3.85 -8.00 11.70
CA MET A 56 3.95 -9.41 11.30
C MET A 56 5.22 -9.69 10.48
N PRO A 57 5.93 -10.78 10.77
CA PRO A 57 7.02 -11.26 9.93
C PRO A 57 6.62 -11.38 8.46
N ARG A 58 7.48 -10.90 7.57
CA ARG A 58 7.24 -10.87 6.13
C ARG A 58 8.23 -11.76 5.38
N ARG A 59 7.79 -12.26 4.24
CA ARG A 59 8.65 -12.92 3.25
C ARG A 59 8.53 -12.21 1.92
N LEU A 60 9.67 -11.82 1.36
CA LEU A 60 9.80 -11.45 -0.05
C LEU A 60 10.05 -12.71 -0.86
N VAL A 61 9.31 -12.91 -1.95
CA VAL A 61 9.49 -14.04 -2.88
C VAL A 61 9.45 -13.55 -4.32
N CYS A 62 10.44 -13.93 -5.12
CA CYS A 62 10.44 -13.72 -6.57
C CYS A 62 10.18 -15.04 -7.31
N ALA A 63 9.05 -15.11 -8.04
CA ALA A 63 8.71 -16.29 -8.83
C ALA A 63 9.63 -16.50 -10.05
N ALA A 64 10.29 -15.46 -10.54
CA ALA A 64 11.13 -15.53 -11.74
C ALA A 64 12.55 -16.08 -11.46
N CYS A 65 13.17 -15.68 -10.35
CA CYS A 65 14.57 -16.07 -10.04
C CYS A 65 14.73 -16.83 -8.71
N GLY A 66 13.63 -17.12 -8.01
CA GLY A 66 13.63 -17.84 -6.74
C GLY A 66 14.22 -17.07 -5.56
N ALA A 67 14.52 -15.77 -5.69
CA ALA A 67 15.04 -14.98 -4.58
C ALA A 67 14.02 -14.91 -3.42
N THR A 68 14.49 -15.17 -2.21
CA THR A 68 13.70 -15.08 -0.99
C THR A 68 14.41 -14.27 0.08
N HIS A 69 13.68 -13.42 0.80
CA HIS A 69 14.19 -12.71 1.99
C HIS A 69 13.14 -12.73 3.08
N GLU A 70 13.57 -12.70 4.34
CA GLU A 70 12.69 -12.63 5.50
C GLU A 70 12.90 -11.31 6.24
N TRP A 71 11.81 -10.82 6.83
CA TRP A 71 11.80 -9.62 7.65
C TRP A 71 11.04 -9.90 8.94
N ASN A 72 11.54 -9.37 10.05
CA ASN A 72 10.89 -9.38 11.35
C ASN A 72 10.84 -7.95 11.89
N ALA A 73 9.78 -7.63 12.63
CA ALA A 73 9.70 -6.35 13.32
C ALA A 73 10.86 -6.21 14.33
N GLU A 74 11.44 -5.01 14.37
CA GLU A 74 12.47 -4.68 15.35
C GLU A 74 11.87 -4.71 16.76
N VAL A 75 12.64 -5.23 17.72
CA VAL A 75 12.28 -5.25 19.14
C VAL A 75 13.04 -4.15 19.87
N GLN A 76 12.32 -3.23 20.50
CA GLN A 76 12.87 -2.17 21.36
C GLN A 76 12.32 -2.34 22.79
N GLY A 77 13.10 -2.98 23.65
CA GLY A 77 12.66 -3.37 24.99
C GLY A 77 11.48 -4.35 24.92
N ALA A 78 10.36 -4.00 25.55
CA ALA A 78 9.12 -4.78 25.49
C ALA A 78 8.24 -4.47 24.25
N ALA A 79 8.66 -3.55 23.38
CA ALA A 79 7.87 -3.12 22.23
C ALA A 79 8.39 -3.67 20.91
N LEU A 80 7.47 -3.91 19.97
CA LEU A 80 7.76 -4.07 18.55
C LEU A 80 7.66 -2.71 17.86
N VAL A 81 8.58 -2.45 16.95
CA VAL A 81 8.52 -1.29 16.06
C VAL A 81 7.88 -1.71 14.75
N GLY A 82 6.73 -1.10 14.45
CA GLY A 82 5.94 -1.37 13.26
C GLY A 82 6.52 -0.66 12.04
N ALA A 83 6.40 -1.32 10.90
CA ALA A 83 6.77 -0.77 9.62
C ALA A 83 5.95 0.50 9.31
N ALA A 84 6.63 1.56 8.90
CA ALA A 84 5.99 2.82 8.52
C ALA A 84 5.37 2.68 7.12
N MET A 85 4.05 2.76 7.03
CA MET A 85 3.33 2.64 5.77
C MET A 85 3.48 3.89 4.90
N GLY A 86 3.47 3.68 3.57
CA GLY A 86 3.44 4.73 2.55
C GLY A 86 4.81 5.06 1.98
N GLY A 87 4.78 5.73 0.82
CA GLY A 87 5.96 6.06 0.03
C GLY A 87 6.09 5.18 -1.20
N THR A 88 7.13 5.42 -2.00
CA THR A 88 7.40 4.64 -3.23
C THR A 88 8.17 3.34 -2.99
N GLU A 89 8.46 3.03 -1.73
CA GLU A 89 9.17 1.81 -1.31
C GLU A 89 8.27 0.97 -0.40
N ASP A 90 8.49 -0.34 -0.41
CA ASP A 90 7.77 -1.22 0.49
C ASP A 90 8.23 -0.99 1.96
N PRO A 91 7.31 -1.05 2.93
CA PRO A 91 7.63 -0.72 4.32
C PRO A 91 8.63 -1.64 5.03
N PHE A 92 8.89 -2.83 4.49
CA PHE A 92 9.59 -3.91 5.20
C PHE A 92 11.01 -4.10 4.67
N PHE A 93 11.16 -4.26 3.34
CA PHE A 93 12.42 -4.56 2.66
C PHE A 93 13.01 -3.35 1.93
N ARG A 94 12.31 -2.21 1.93
CA ARG A 94 12.73 -0.97 1.24
C ARG A 94 13.02 -1.16 -0.25
N GLN A 95 12.31 -2.09 -0.87
CA GLN A 95 12.35 -2.30 -2.30
C GLN A 95 11.38 -1.32 -2.97
N PRO A 96 11.73 -0.79 -4.17
CA PRO A 96 10.80 0.01 -4.93
C PRO A 96 9.51 -0.78 -5.20
N LEU A 97 8.36 -0.14 -5.03
CA LEU A 97 7.09 -0.74 -5.42
C LEU A 97 7.09 -1.04 -6.93
N TRP A 98 6.53 -2.18 -7.32
CA TRP A 98 6.38 -2.54 -8.73
C TRP A 98 5.34 -1.64 -9.41
N LEU A 99 4.25 -1.34 -8.71
CA LEU A 99 3.17 -0.50 -9.20
C LEU A 99 3.49 0.97 -8.97
N GLN A 100 4.28 1.53 -9.89
CA GLN A 100 4.61 2.95 -9.91
C GLN A 100 4.59 3.52 -11.32
N THR A 101 4.14 4.75 -11.46
CA THR A 101 4.16 5.45 -12.73
C THR A 101 4.24 6.96 -12.55
N ARG A 102 4.80 7.66 -13.53
CA ARG A 102 4.74 9.13 -13.57
C ARG A 102 3.32 9.59 -13.86
N CYS A 103 2.86 10.58 -13.10
CA CYS A 103 1.54 11.17 -13.16
C CYS A 103 1.60 12.60 -12.60
N VAL A 104 1.21 13.59 -13.41
CA VAL A 104 1.19 15.02 -13.07
C VAL A 104 2.52 15.52 -12.51
N GLY A 105 3.64 15.14 -13.17
CA GLY A 105 5.00 15.48 -12.73
C GLY A 105 5.43 14.82 -11.40
N ARG A 106 4.64 13.88 -10.87
CA ARG A 106 4.86 13.17 -9.61
C ARG A 106 4.79 11.66 -9.83
N ILE A 107 4.95 10.89 -8.77
CA ILE A 107 4.82 9.42 -8.80
C ILE A 107 3.48 9.02 -8.21
N LEU A 108 2.69 8.33 -9.04
CA LEU A 108 1.52 7.58 -8.61
C LEU A 108 1.97 6.15 -8.31
N TRP A 109 1.59 5.62 -7.16
CA TRP A 109 1.98 4.29 -6.73
C TRP A 109 0.83 3.57 -6.02
N ALA A 110 0.92 2.25 -5.96
CA ALA A 110 0.04 1.39 -5.18
C ALA A 110 0.81 0.19 -4.63
N TYR A 111 0.27 -0.48 -3.61
CA TYR A 111 0.88 -1.71 -3.08
C TYR A 111 0.52 -2.93 -3.92
N ASN A 112 -0.73 -3.00 -4.35
CA ASN A 112 -1.31 -4.12 -5.09
C ASN A 112 -2.54 -3.65 -5.88
N GLU A 113 -3.16 -4.58 -6.58
CA GLU A 113 -4.35 -4.39 -7.40
C GLU A 113 -5.55 -3.89 -6.59
N LYS A 114 -5.75 -4.43 -5.37
CA LYS A 114 -6.84 -3.97 -4.47
C LYS A 114 -6.69 -2.49 -4.13
N HIS A 115 -5.45 -2.04 -3.90
CA HIS A 115 -5.16 -0.64 -3.64
C HIS A 115 -5.41 0.23 -4.89
N VAL A 116 -5.05 -0.26 -6.09
CA VAL A 116 -5.38 0.44 -7.36
C VAL A 116 -6.89 0.59 -7.54
N ASP A 117 -7.66 -0.47 -7.25
CA ASP A 117 -9.12 -0.47 -7.35
C ASP A 117 -9.75 0.56 -6.42
N GLU A 118 -9.30 0.59 -5.16
CA GLU A 118 -9.77 1.52 -4.14
C GLU A 118 -9.44 2.98 -4.51
N LEU A 119 -8.22 3.27 -4.96
CA LEU A 119 -7.85 4.59 -5.46
C LEU A 119 -8.69 5.00 -6.69
N GLY A 120 -8.97 4.04 -7.58
CA GLY A 120 -9.77 4.26 -8.78
C GLY A 120 -11.23 4.58 -8.45
N ALA A 121 -11.82 3.87 -7.49
CA ALA A 121 -13.17 4.15 -6.99
C ALA A 121 -13.28 5.57 -6.43
N TYR A 122 -12.31 6.00 -5.62
CA TYR A 122 -12.25 7.35 -5.08
C TYR A 122 -12.03 8.44 -6.13
N ALA A 123 -11.13 8.19 -7.09
CA ALA A 123 -10.80 9.15 -8.14
C ALA A 123 -12.00 9.36 -9.10
N ARG A 124 -12.73 8.29 -9.44
CA ARG A 124 -13.95 8.34 -10.28
C ARG A 124 -15.12 9.05 -9.61
N ALA A 125 -15.19 9.04 -8.28
CA ALA A 125 -16.29 9.65 -7.57
C ALA A 125 -16.34 11.17 -7.75
N VAL A 126 -17.54 11.65 -8.04
CA VAL A 126 -17.89 13.07 -8.15
C VAL A 126 -18.23 13.63 -6.77
N LEU A 127 -18.88 12.83 -5.92
CA LEU A 127 -19.15 13.15 -4.52
C LEU A 127 -18.39 12.18 -3.62
N ARG A 128 -17.65 12.73 -2.64
CA ARG A 128 -16.84 11.98 -1.68
C ARG A 128 -17.34 12.29 -0.28
N GLU A 129 -17.92 11.30 0.37
CA GLU A 129 -18.44 11.42 1.74
C GLU A 129 -17.41 10.83 2.70
N HIS A 130 -17.06 11.61 3.72
CA HIS A 130 -16.10 11.20 4.75
C HIS A 130 -16.86 10.83 6.02
N LEU A 131 -17.12 9.54 6.20
CA LEU A 131 -17.69 9.00 7.44
C LEU A 131 -16.61 8.52 8.42
N ALA A 132 -15.35 8.51 7.98
CA ALA A 132 -14.23 7.95 8.69
C ALA A 132 -13.35 8.99 9.38
N SER A 133 -12.60 8.53 10.40
CA SER A 133 -11.65 9.37 11.13
C SER A 133 -10.54 9.91 10.22
N PRO A 134 -10.34 11.25 10.19
CA PRO A 134 -9.34 11.90 9.34
C PRO A 134 -7.89 11.58 9.74
N THR A 135 -7.67 11.10 10.97
CA THR A 135 -6.34 10.79 11.50
C THR A 135 -5.90 9.36 11.22
N THR A 136 -6.70 8.55 10.54
CA THR A 136 -6.39 7.12 10.39
C THR A 136 -6.66 6.59 8.98
N ALA A 137 -7.71 7.08 8.33
CA ALA A 137 -8.08 6.70 6.97
C ALA A 137 -7.03 7.10 5.91
N MET A 138 -6.98 6.34 4.81
CA MET A 138 -6.08 6.56 3.68
C MET A 138 -6.43 7.83 2.89
N PHE A 139 -7.72 8.03 2.56
CA PHE A 139 -8.15 9.09 1.64
C PHE A 139 -7.91 10.52 2.13
N PRO A 140 -8.15 10.86 3.40
CA PRO A 140 -7.83 12.20 3.91
C PRO A 140 -6.34 12.55 3.74
N ARG A 141 -5.47 11.55 3.86
CA ARG A 141 -4.00 11.66 3.74
C ARG A 141 -3.47 11.64 2.31
N LEU A 142 -4.32 11.40 1.32
CA LEU A 142 -3.85 11.46 -0.06
C LEU A 142 -3.30 12.85 -0.39
N PRO A 143 -2.20 12.92 -1.16
CA PRO A 143 -1.66 14.19 -1.62
C PRO A 143 -2.71 15.04 -2.32
N VAL A 144 -2.65 16.36 -2.11
CA VAL A 144 -3.61 17.32 -2.69
C VAL A 144 -3.76 17.13 -4.20
N TRP A 145 -2.65 16.90 -4.92
CA TRP A 145 -2.66 16.71 -6.36
C TRP A 145 -3.51 15.51 -6.83
N MET A 146 -3.60 14.42 -6.06
CA MET A 146 -4.45 13.28 -6.39
C MET A 146 -5.95 13.59 -6.20
N LYS A 147 -6.26 14.57 -5.33
CA LYS A 147 -7.64 14.93 -4.98
C LYS A 147 -8.23 16.01 -5.90
N ARG A 148 -7.37 16.80 -6.56
CA ARG A 148 -7.77 17.88 -7.50
C ARG A 148 -8.55 17.32 -8.69
N ALA A 149 -9.66 17.99 -9.04
CA ALA A 149 -10.51 17.61 -10.16
C ALA A 149 -9.77 17.68 -11.50
N ASP A 150 -8.95 18.72 -11.71
CA ASP A 150 -8.17 18.92 -12.94
C ASP A 150 -7.24 17.74 -13.27
N ASN A 151 -6.72 17.09 -12.22
CA ASN A 151 -5.79 15.97 -12.34
C ASN A 151 -6.51 14.63 -12.50
N ARG A 152 -7.84 14.57 -12.31
CA ARG A 152 -8.61 13.31 -12.30
C ARG A 152 -8.38 12.47 -13.57
N PRO A 153 -8.43 13.01 -14.80
CA PRO A 153 -8.24 12.20 -16.01
C PRO A 153 -6.86 11.54 -16.04
N GLU A 154 -5.81 12.28 -15.67
CA GLU A 154 -4.43 11.77 -15.67
C GLU A 154 -4.19 10.77 -14.53
N VAL A 155 -4.77 10.99 -13.36
CA VAL A 155 -4.73 10.03 -12.23
C VAL A 155 -5.39 8.71 -12.63
N LEU A 156 -6.58 8.77 -13.24
CA LEU A 156 -7.29 7.57 -13.70
C LEU A 156 -6.49 6.82 -14.78
N ALA A 157 -5.94 7.53 -15.76
CA ALA A 157 -5.05 6.92 -16.77
C ALA A 157 -3.78 6.33 -16.13
N GLY A 158 -3.25 6.96 -15.08
CA GLY A 158 -2.17 6.42 -14.26
C GLY A 158 -2.54 5.11 -13.57
N LEU A 159 -3.72 5.05 -12.94
CA LEU A 159 -4.21 3.86 -12.24
C LEU A 159 -4.46 2.69 -13.21
N GLU A 160 -4.98 2.95 -14.41
CA GLU A 160 -5.14 1.90 -15.43
C GLU A 160 -3.79 1.37 -15.93
N ARG A 161 -2.77 2.24 -16.07
CA ARG A 161 -1.39 1.78 -16.34
C ARG A 161 -0.87 0.88 -15.22
N LEU A 162 -1.12 1.22 -13.95
CA LEU A 162 -0.74 0.38 -12.82
C LEU A 162 -1.48 -0.96 -12.84
N ARG A 163 -2.78 -0.96 -13.16
CA ARG A 163 -3.58 -2.19 -13.29
C ARG A 163 -2.98 -3.12 -14.36
N ALA A 164 -2.65 -2.59 -15.53
CA ALA A 164 -2.00 -3.34 -16.59
C ALA A 164 -0.61 -3.87 -16.18
N LEU A 165 0.15 -3.06 -15.44
CA LEU A 165 1.49 -3.41 -14.95
C LEU A 165 1.47 -4.54 -13.89
N ALA A 166 0.39 -4.67 -13.13
CA ALA A 166 0.24 -5.73 -12.13
C ALA A 166 0.21 -7.14 -12.73
N ALA A 167 -0.32 -7.27 -13.95
CA ALA A 167 -0.34 -8.53 -14.71
C ALA A 167 1.05 -8.92 -15.25
N ARG A 168 2.00 -7.98 -15.27
CA ARG A 168 3.35 -8.18 -15.80
C ARG A 168 4.34 -8.54 -14.69
N SER A 169 5.47 -9.13 -15.07
CA SER A 169 6.46 -9.59 -14.08
C SER A 169 7.91 -9.63 -14.56
N ALA A 170 8.18 -9.52 -15.87
CA ALA A 170 9.53 -9.59 -16.39
C ALA A 170 10.30 -8.31 -16.02
N PRO A 171 11.63 -8.35 -15.84
CA PRO A 171 12.43 -7.15 -15.57
C PRO A 171 12.25 -6.02 -16.60
N SER A 172 12.01 -6.39 -17.86
CA SER A 172 11.74 -5.45 -18.96
C SER A 172 10.38 -4.76 -18.89
N ASP A 173 9.44 -5.31 -18.11
CA ASP A 173 8.11 -4.70 -17.92
C ASP A 173 8.14 -3.58 -16.89
N ARG A 174 9.22 -3.47 -16.10
CA ARG A 174 9.37 -2.52 -15.02
C ARG A 174 9.22 -1.09 -15.54
N SER A 175 8.36 -0.32 -14.88
CA SER A 175 8.20 1.11 -15.12
C SER A 175 9.47 1.90 -14.81
N ASP A 176 9.76 2.92 -15.61
CA ASP A 176 10.87 3.88 -15.39
C ASP A 176 10.74 4.69 -14.08
N ALA A 177 9.56 4.64 -13.45
CA ALA A 177 9.31 5.23 -12.15
C ALA A 177 9.72 4.33 -10.98
N ALA A 178 9.72 3.01 -11.17
CA ALA A 178 9.84 2.01 -10.11
C ALA A 178 11.30 1.80 -9.66
N HIS A 179 12.03 2.87 -9.36
CA HIS A 179 13.40 2.85 -8.85
C HIS A 179 13.45 3.40 -7.42
N ARG A 180 14.55 3.12 -6.71
CA ARG A 180 14.74 3.64 -5.35
C ARG A 180 14.76 5.18 -5.43
N ARG A 181 13.99 5.82 -4.56
CA ARG A 181 13.87 7.30 -4.51
C ARG A 181 14.18 7.86 -3.13
N ASP A 182 14.31 7.00 -2.11
CA ASP A 182 14.56 7.39 -0.72
C ASP A 182 13.57 8.48 -0.23
N ASP A 183 12.36 8.50 -0.79
CA ASP A 183 11.29 9.49 -0.52
C ASP A 183 10.43 9.11 0.68
N ARG A 184 11.01 8.32 1.60
CA ARG A 184 10.33 7.73 2.74
C ARG A 184 9.65 8.82 3.58
N PRO A 185 8.35 8.67 3.92
CA PRO A 185 7.74 9.52 4.92
C PRO A 185 8.54 9.45 6.22
N ARG A 186 8.92 10.60 6.80
CA ARG A 186 9.59 10.70 8.12
C ARG A 186 8.65 10.37 9.28
N LEU A 187 7.80 9.35 9.15
CA LEU A 187 6.85 8.95 10.18
C LEU A 187 7.57 8.06 11.20
N ARG A 188 7.48 8.45 12.48
CA ARG A 188 7.85 7.58 13.61
C ARG A 188 7.07 6.27 13.46
N GLY A 189 7.78 5.14 13.40
CA GLY A 189 7.15 3.83 13.37
C GLY A 189 6.17 3.68 14.52
N SER A 190 4.99 3.11 14.26
CA SER A 190 4.04 2.79 15.31
C SER A 190 4.69 1.77 16.25
N THR A 191 4.73 2.04 17.55
CA THR A 191 5.22 1.06 18.54
C THR A 191 4.06 0.23 19.07
N PHE A 192 4.25 -1.08 19.18
CA PHE A 192 3.31 -2.01 19.81
C PHE A 192 3.99 -2.66 21.01
N PHE A 193 3.56 -2.31 22.21
CA PHE A 193 4.06 -2.94 23.43
C PHE A 193 3.48 -4.35 23.53
N ARG A 194 4.35 -5.37 23.57
CA ARG A 194 3.92 -6.70 23.99
C ARG A 194 3.54 -6.55 25.46
N GLY A 195 2.28 -6.85 25.81
CA GLY A 195 1.85 -6.80 27.20
C GLY A 195 2.83 -7.57 28.08
N GLY A 196 3.42 -6.89 29.08
CA GLY A 196 4.10 -7.55 30.19
C GLY A 196 3.11 -8.45 30.95
N PRO A 197 3.61 -9.42 31.72
CA PRO A 197 2.80 -10.54 32.18
C PRO A 197 1.62 -10.04 33.03
N TYR A 198 0.42 -10.51 32.71
CA TYR A 198 -0.52 -10.83 33.77
C TYR A 198 0.17 -11.92 34.61
N GLN A 199 0.81 -11.51 35.71
CA GLN A 199 0.99 -12.39 36.85
C GLN A 199 -0.42 -12.78 37.31
N GLY A 200 -0.92 -13.89 36.77
CA GLY A 200 -1.98 -14.66 37.40
C GLY A 200 -1.45 -15.14 38.75
N ARG A 201 -2.06 -14.61 39.80
CA ARG A 201 -2.01 -15.06 41.20
C ARG A 201 -1.80 -16.58 41.35
N LEU A 202 -0.83 -16.94 42.18
CA LEU A 202 -1.02 -18.03 43.14
C LEU A 202 -1.94 -17.53 44.26
#